data_AF-A0A810N1H2-F1
#
_entry.id   AF-A0A810N1H2-F1
#
_cell.length_a   1.000
_cell.length_b   1.000
_cell.length_c   1.000
_cell.angle_alpha   90.00
_cell.angle_beta   90.00
_cell.angle_gamma   90.00
#
_symmetry.space_group_name_H-M   'P 1'
#
loop_
_entity.id
_entity.type
_entity.pdbx_description
1 polymer ?
#
loop_
_entity_poly.entity_id
_entity_poly.type
_entity_poly.pdbx_seq_one_letter_code
_entity_poly.pdbx_strand_id
1 'polypeptide(L)'
;MRRPPPSGARRRIGRPLLAAALAAVLLPAALAPGPPAAAATSHDAPIGTLACPSIPANHDPAIIIVVNLVGRSLNVNEKVMLAGFEAGWVESHMNNLPCGDKSSLGVFQQRHDFGWGTPEQIMDPVYASTQFFVRAVDCDRRNPGYTAGQVAQCVQRSGFPTRYDQSEAKARSLLAEARRAIGTLGGTPTDFTGDGRDDIVTFTHGSLADVYVSTSTGSSFAGTSVKWNDFFGLSGETTLTGDFNGDGRDDIVTFTHGSLADVHVALSTGGGFAGATKWHDWFSPRAEIAAVGDFNGDGRDDIATFTRGTTNDVYVALSNGSAFVGTEQKWHDFFGLNGEFPAVGDVNGDGRDDIIVFTQGPNTLADVYVALSTGSGFGASAKWHDLFAVGNEQPRVGDINGDGRDDIVTFTCDTNADVYAATSTGTSFAGTTIKWHDYFCTAGEFPYLGDFNGDGRDDIIVFTKGTTNDVHVALSTGTTFGPATKWHDYFGLNGETTL
;
A
#
# COMPACT_ATOMS: atom_id res chain seq x y z
N MET A 1 -22.86 9.75 -75.62
CA MET A 1 -22.46 8.51 -76.32
C MET A 1 -22.31 7.39 -75.30
N ARG A 2 -22.93 6.23 -75.60
CA ARG A 2 -22.74 4.85 -75.08
C ARG A 2 -22.74 4.65 -73.55
N ARG A 3 -23.89 4.33 -72.94
CA ARG A 3 -24.56 3.01 -72.74
C ARG A 3 -23.87 2.06 -71.71
N PRO A 4 -24.60 1.59 -70.67
CA PRO A 4 -24.24 0.51 -69.70
C PRO A 4 -24.85 -0.85 -70.18
N PRO A 5 -25.07 -1.91 -69.37
CA PRO A 5 -24.41 -2.60 -68.22
C PRO A 5 -23.99 -4.06 -68.67
N PRO A 6 -23.98 -5.21 -67.91
CA PRO A 6 -25.09 -5.75 -67.09
C PRO A 6 -24.74 -6.53 -65.79
N SER A 7 -25.84 -6.78 -65.09
CA SER A 7 -26.16 -7.64 -63.95
C SER A 7 -25.68 -9.11 -63.97
N GLY A 8 -25.39 -9.63 -62.77
CA GLY A 8 -26.08 -10.79 -62.17
C GLY A 8 -25.61 -12.20 -62.54
N ALA A 9 -25.24 -12.99 -61.52
CA ALA A 9 -25.64 -14.39 -61.42
C ALA A 9 -25.36 -14.98 -60.02
N ARG A 10 -26.44 -15.48 -59.40
CA ARG A 10 -26.43 -16.42 -58.27
C ARG A 10 -25.64 -17.70 -58.63
N ARG A 11 -24.82 -18.20 -57.70
CA ARG A 11 -24.48 -19.63 -57.59
C ARG A 11 -24.53 -19.99 -56.10
N ARG A 12 -25.60 -20.67 -55.67
CA ARG A 12 -25.70 -22.14 -55.51
C ARG A 12 -24.74 -22.68 -54.45
N ILE A 13 -25.33 -22.82 -53.27
CA ILE A 13 -25.17 -23.88 -52.26
C ILE A 13 -24.43 -25.10 -52.82
N GLY A 14 -23.27 -25.38 -52.26
CA GLY A 14 -22.57 -26.65 -52.34
C GLY A 14 -21.99 -26.96 -50.97
N ARG A 15 -22.69 -27.79 -50.18
CA ARG A 15 -22.07 -28.56 -49.11
C ARG A 15 -20.98 -29.43 -49.75
N PRO A 16 -19.84 -29.59 -49.07
CA PRO A 16 -19.49 -30.97 -48.75
C PRO A 16 -18.96 -31.17 -47.32
N LEU A 17 -19.33 -32.35 -46.81
CA LEU A 17 -18.50 -33.23 -46.00
C LEU A 17 -18.20 -32.79 -44.55
N LEU A 18 -19.12 -33.24 -43.70
CA LEU A 18 -18.86 -33.80 -42.38
C LEU A 18 -17.49 -34.52 -42.36
N ALA A 19 -16.49 -33.88 -41.75
CA ALA A 19 -15.32 -34.57 -41.24
C ALA A 19 -15.65 -34.96 -39.80
N ALA A 20 -15.83 -36.26 -39.56
CA ALA A 20 -15.93 -36.83 -38.24
C ALA A 20 -14.60 -36.58 -37.50
N ALA A 21 -14.58 -35.64 -36.57
CA ALA A 21 -13.50 -35.54 -35.59
C ALA A 21 -13.63 -36.74 -34.65
N LEU A 22 -12.72 -37.70 -34.82
CA LEU A 22 -12.49 -38.80 -33.89
C LEU A 22 -12.19 -38.17 -32.51
N ALA A 23 -13.08 -38.39 -31.54
CA ALA A 23 -12.76 -38.15 -30.14
C ALA A 23 -11.67 -39.16 -29.72
N ALA A 24 -10.41 -38.74 -29.76
CA ALA A 24 -9.35 -39.44 -29.08
C ALA A 24 -9.53 -39.20 -27.58
N VAL A 25 -10.13 -40.19 -26.91
CA VAL A 25 -10.09 -40.29 -25.44
C VAL A 25 -8.62 -40.45 -25.04
N LEU A 26 -8.01 -39.38 -24.57
CA LEU A 26 -6.74 -39.43 -23.87
C LEU A 26 -6.98 -40.12 -22.52
N LEU A 27 -6.66 -41.41 -22.46
CA LEU A 27 -6.45 -42.11 -21.19
C LEU A 27 -5.29 -41.43 -20.44
N PRO A 28 -5.39 -41.24 -19.12
CA PRO A 28 -4.30 -40.71 -18.34
C PRO A 28 -3.15 -41.72 -18.38
N ALA A 29 -1.99 -41.29 -18.88
CA ALA A 29 -0.76 -42.06 -18.77
C ALA A 29 -0.44 -42.23 -17.29
N ALA A 30 -0.50 -43.47 -16.80
CA ALA A 30 -0.04 -43.83 -15.48
C ALA A 30 1.47 -43.50 -15.39
N LEU A 31 1.82 -42.50 -14.58
CA LEU A 31 3.21 -42.27 -14.19
C LEU A 31 3.72 -43.53 -13.48
N ALA A 32 4.78 -44.12 -14.02
CA ALA A 32 5.54 -45.13 -13.32
C ALA A 32 6.07 -44.53 -12.00
N PRO A 33 6.04 -45.27 -10.87
CA PRO A 33 6.61 -44.78 -9.63
C PRO A 33 8.13 -44.59 -9.82
N GLY A 34 8.59 -43.36 -9.61
CA GLY A 34 10.01 -43.07 -9.54
C GLY A 34 10.69 -43.91 -8.44
N PRO A 35 12.03 -44.11 -8.52
CA PRO A 35 12.76 -44.82 -7.49
C PRO A 35 12.48 -44.17 -6.13
N PRO A 36 12.36 -44.95 -5.04
CA PRO A 36 12.02 -44.42 -3.73
C PRO A 36 13.05 -43.33 -3.39
N ALA A 37 12.54 -42.15 -3.05
CA ALA A 37 13.36 -41.07 -2.52
C ALA A 37 14.22 -41.66 -1.41
N ALA A 38 15.54 -41.45 -1.50
CA ALA A 38 16.44 -41.74 -0.40
C ALA A 38 15.84 -41.10 0.85
N ALA A 39 15.59 -41.92 1.87
CA ALA A 39 14.98 -41.50 3.11
C ALA A 39 15.64 -40.19 3.55
N ALA A 40 14.84 -39.13 3.63
CA ALA A 40 15.25 -37.89 4.28
C ALA A 40 15.77 -38.31 5.65
N THR A 41 17.08 -38.16 5.85
CA THR A 41 17.67 -38.26 7.17
C THR A 41 16.89 -37.27 8.03
N SER A 42 16.18 -37.80 9.04
CA SER A 42 15.47 -36.98 9.99
C SER A 42 16.41 -35.88 10.45
N HIS A 43 16.02 -34.63 10.20
CA HIS A 43 16.57 -33.52 10.98
C HIS A 43 15.92 -33.62 12.36
N ASP A 44 16.28 -34.67 13.11
CA ASP A 44 16.16 -34.73 14.57
C ASP A 44 17.27 -33.86 15.18
N ALA A 45 17.35 -32.61 14.76
CA ALA A 45 17.78 -31.56 15.66
C ALA A 45 16.46 -30.90 16.10
N PRO A 46 16.06 -31.02 17.38
CA PRO A 46 15.07 -30.10 17.90
C PRO A 46 15.57 -28.70 17.56
N ILE A 47 14.67 -27.78 17.18
CA ILE A 47 14.97 -26.35 17.32
C ILE A 47 15.18 -26.16 18.83
N GLY A 48 16.41 -26.40 19.26
CA GLY A 48 16.82 -26.33 20.64
C GLY A 48 16.67 -24.90 21.07
N THR A 49 16.23 -24.74 22.32
CA THR A 49 16.19 -23.50 23.08
C THR A 49 17.44 -22.65 22.83
N LEU A 50 17.37 -21.75 21.86
CA LEU A 50 18.43 -20.80 21.54
C LEU A 50 18.03 -19.52 22.23
N ALA A 51 18.65 -19.24 23.38
CA ALA A 51 18.62 -17.89 23.92
C ALA A 51 19.26 -16.97 22.89
N CYS A 52 18.59 -15.87 22.54
CA CYS A 52 19.18 -14.90 21.63
C CYS A 52 20.52 -14.40 22.19
N PRO A 53 21.63 -14.46 21.43
CA PRO A 53 22.91 -13.88 21.86
C PRO A 53 22.78 -12.39 22.20
N SER A 54 21.92 -11.70 21.48
CA SER A 54 21.46 -10.34 21.75
C SER A 54 20.13 -10.10 21.02
N ILE A 55 19.29 -9.21 21.56
CA ILE A 55 18.15 -8.64 20.84
C ILE A 55 18.66 -7.39 20.11
N PRO A 56 18.34 -7.19 18.82
CA PRO A 56 18.70 -5.98 18.09
C PRO A 56 18.26 -4.71 18.83
N ALA A 57 19.08 -3.66 18.85
CA ALA A 57 18.74 -2.42 19.53
C ALA A 57 17.64 -1.62 18.80
N ASN A 58 17.52 -1.82 17.48
CA ASN A 58 16.55 -1.15 16.62
C ASN A 58 15.46 -2.15 16.21
N HIS A 59 14.31 -1.63 15.80
CA HIS A 59 13.23 -2.44 15.23
C HIS A 59 13.48 -2.80 13.77
N ASP A 60 12.81 -3.85 13.32
CA ASP A 60 12.66 -4.18 11.90
C ASP A 60 11.43 -3.42 11.34
N PRO A 61 11.62 -2.48 10.40
CA PRO A 61 10.51 -1.75 9.80
C PRO A 61 9.47 -2.65 9.11
N ALA A 62 9.84 -3.86 8.66
CA ALA A 62 8.89 -4.78 8.00
C ALA A 62 7.86 -5.28 9.02
N ILE A 63 8.34 -5.55 10.24
CA ILE A 63 7.55 -6.15 11.29
C ILE A 63 6.51 -5.16 11.81
N ILE A 64 6.86 -3.88 11.94
CA ILE A 64 5.88 -2.87 12.34
C ILE A 64 4.78 -2.67 11.29
N ILE A 65 5.11 -2.76 9.98
CA ILE A 65 4.13 -2.69 8.89
C ILE A 65 3.20 -3.89 8.95
N VAL A 66 3.74 -5.11 9.01
CA VAL A 66 2.93 -6.34 9.07
C VAL A 66 2.05 -6.35 10.32
N VAL A 67 2.56 -5.99 11.49
CA VAL A 67 1.77 -5.91 12.73
C VAL A 67 0.63 -4.89 12.58
N ASN A 68 0.89 -3.72 11.98
CA ASN A 68 -0.14 -2.72 11.72
C ASN A 68 -1.20 -3.20 10.73
N LEU A 69 -0.78 -3.79 9.60
CA LEU A 69 -1.68 -4.33 8.57
C LEU A 69 -2.57 -5.45 9.14
N VAL A 70 -2.01 -6.38 9.92
CA VAL A 70 -2.80 -7.45 10.55
C VAL A 70 -3.77 -6.89 11.58
N GLY A 71 -3.34 -5.96 12.44
CA GLY A 71 -4.26 -5.33 13.39
C GLY A 71 -5.42 -4.61 12.69
N ARG A 72 -5.15 -3.92 11.58
CA ARG A 72 -6.17 -3.30 10.73
C ARG A 72 -7.10 -4.36 10.15
N SER A 73 -6.58 -5.44 9.56
CA SER A 73 -7.40 -6.52 8.96
C SER A 73 -8.38 -7.16 9.95
N LEU A 74 -8.03 -7.17 11.24
CA LEU A 74 -8.86 -7.72 12.31
C LEU A 74 -9.79 -6.68 12.95
N ASN A 75 -9.81 -5.45 12.42
CA ASN A 75 -10.60 -4.32 12.91
C ASN A 75 -10.41 -4.10 14.43
N VAL A 76 -9.15 -4.16 14.89
CA VAL A 76 -8.86 -3.90 16.30
C VAL A 76 -8.96 -2.41 16.59
N ASN A 77 -9.45 -2.04 17.77
CA ASN A 77 -9.47 -0.64 18.20
C ASN A 77 -8.05 -0.12 18.46
N GLU A 78 -7.87 1.22 18.50
CA GLU A 78 -6.57 1.88 18.72
C GLU A 78 -5.83 1.39 19.96
N LYS A 79 -6.57 1.05 21.03
CA LYS A 79 -5.97 0.57 22.28
C LYS A 79 -5.39 -0.83 22.12
N VAL A 80 -6.10 -1.72 21.43
CA VAL A 80 -5.63 -3.07 21.10
C VAL A 80 -4.49 -3.01 20.08
N MET A 81 -4.55 -2.10 19.10
CA MET A 81 -3.45 -1.86 18.17
C MET A 81 -2.18 -1.48 18.94
N LEU A 82 -2.29 -0.48 19.82
CA LEU A 82 -1.18 -0.02 20.64
C LEU A 82 -0.64 -1.12 21.56
N ALA A 83 -1.50 -1.99 22.11
CA ALA A 83 -1.06 -3.14 22.91
C ALA A 83 -0.19 -4.13 22.10
N GLY A 84 -0.49 -4.33 20.82
CA GLY A 84 0.38 -5.08 19.91
C GLY A 84 1.73 -4.41 19.71
N PHE A 85 1.74 -3.08 19.62
CA PHE A 85 2.98 -2.34 19.47
C PHE A 85 3.86 -2.33 20.72
N GLU A 86 3.26 -2.21 21.90
CA GLU A 86 3.96 -2.33 23.18
C GLU A 86 4.48 -3.75 23.40
N ALA A 87 3.68 -4.77 23.12
CA ALA A 87 4.09 -6.17 23.24
C ALA A 87 5.26 -6.47 22.29
N GLY A 88 5.11 -6.19 20.99
CA GLY A 88 6.17 -6.45 20.02
C GLY A 88 7.47 -5.72 20.35
N TRP A 89 7.39 -4.47 20.82
CA TRP A 89 8.57 -3.74 21.28
C TRP A 89 9.22 -4.38 22.52
N VAL A 90 8.46 -4.69 23.56
CA VAL A 90 9.02 -5.24 24.80
C VAL A 90 9.59 -6.65 24.59
N GLU A 91 8.95 -7.46 23.74
CA GLU A 91 9.34 -8.86 23.55
C GLU A 91 10.55 -9.01 22.62
N SER A 92 10.63 -8.22 21.53
CA SER A 92 11.64 -8.42 20.49
C SER A 92 12.24 -7.14 19.92
N HIS A 93 11.90 -5.99 20.50
CA HIS A 93 12.09 -4.68 19.87
C HIS A 93 11.47 -4.61 18.47
N MET A 94 10.35 -5.30 18.22
CA MET A 94 9.73 -5.43 16.88
C MET A 94 10.65 -6.10 15.85
N ASN A 95 11.24 -7.24 16.20
CA ASN A 95 12.03 -8.08 15.29
C ASN A 95 11.47 -9.51 15.28
N ASN A 96 11.46 -10.17 14.11
CA ASN A 96 11.04 -11.56 14.03
C ASN A 96 12.19 -12.52 14.35
N LEU A 97 12.35 -12.86 15.63
CA LEU A 97 13.53 -13.56 16.13
C LEU A 97 13.39 -15.09 16.09
N PRO A 98 14.35 -15.84 15.51
CA PRO A 98 14.38 -17.31 15.54
C PRO A 98 14.92 -17.86 16.87
N CYS A 99 14.89 -17.06 17.93
CA CYS A 99 15.48 -17.33 19.24
C CYS A 99 14.68 -16.62 20.34
N GLY A 100 14.87 -17.02 21.60
CA GLY A 100 14.15 -16.48 22.75
C GLY A 100 14.41 -17.24 24.05
N ASP A 101 13.77 -16.84 25.16
CA ASP A 101 13.77 -17.66 26.37
C ASP A 101 13.02 -18.96 26.11
N LYS A 102 13.66 -20.10 26.40
CA LYS A 102 13.11 -21.44 26.15
C LYS A 102 12.71 -21.61 24.67
N SER A 103 11.42 -21.78 24.41
CA SER A 103 10.79 -22.10 23.12
C SER A 103 10.17 -20.87 22.44
N SER A 104 10.41 -19.67 22.98
CA SER A 104 9.90 -18.42 22.45
C SER A 104 10.53 -18.09 21.10
N LEU A 105 9.69 -17.72 20.13
CA LEU A 105 10.08 -17.33 18.78
C LEU A 105 9.21 -16.17 18.28
N GLY A 106 9.72 -15.48 17.27
CA GLY A 106 9.02 -14.44 16.51
C GLY A 106 8.84 -13.10 17.22
N VAL A 107 8.11 -12.20 16.57
CA VAL A 107 7.90 -10.79 17.00
C VAL A 107 7.34 -10.65 18.41
N PHE A 108 6.47 -11.58 18.81
CA PHE A 108 5.79 -11.57 20.12
C PHE A 108 6.40 -12.56 21.11
N GLN A 109 7.54 -13.19 20.77
CA GLN A 109 8.19 -14.22 21.59
C GLN A 109 7.24 -15.34 22.05
N GLN A 110 6.38 -15.77 21.12
CA GLN A 110 5.35 -16.78 21.35
C GLN A 110 5.96 -18.17 21.48
N ARG A 111 5.34 -19.03 22.29
CA ARG A 111 5.87 -20.34 22.66
C ARG A 111 5.06 -21.48 22.04
N HIS A 112 5.70 -22.28 21.19
CA HIS A 112 5.04 -23.41 20.51
C HIS A 112 4.53 -24.47 21.50
N ASP A 113 5.22 -24.69 22.61
CA ASP A 113 4.82 -25.59 23.70
C ASP A 113 3.71 -25.01 24.62
N PHE A 114 3.23 -23.79 24.37
CA PHE A 114 2.12 -23.14 25.09
C PHE A 114 0.90 -22.89 24.19
N GLY A 115 0.80 -23.58 23.05
CA GLY A 115 -0.38 -23.56 22.19
C GLY A 115 -0.52 -22.30 21.34
N TRP A 116 0.58 -21.62 21.03
CA TRP A 116 0.59 -20.48 20.11
C TRP A 116 0.66 -20.90 18.62
N GLY A 117 1.17 -22.08 18.32
CA GLY A 117 1.33 -22.60 16.95
C GLY A 117 2.56 -23.50 16.84
N THR A 118 2.85 -24.06 15.65
CA THR A 118 4.15 -24.71 15.40
C THR A 118 5.27 -23.67 15.30
N PRO A 119 6.56 -24.06 15.44
CA PRO A 119 7.69 -23.15 15.25
C PRO A 119 7.64 -22.38 13.93
N GLU A 120 7.24 -23.03 12.83
CA GLU A 120 7.12 -22.41 11.51
C GLU A 120 6.02 -21.35 11.50
N GLN A 121 4.87 -21.65 12.12
CA GLN A 121 3.74 -20.72 12.19
C GLN A 121 4.07 -19.49 13.05
N ILE A 122 4.70 -19.66 14.20
CA ILE A 122 5.05 -18.52 15.07
C ILE A 122 6.21 -17.67 14.52
N MET A 123 6.99 -18.23 13.58
CA MET A 123 7.99 -17.49 12.81
C MET A 123 7.39 -16.74 11.62
N ASP A 124 6.12 -16.93 11.29
CA ASP A 124 5.38 -16.11 10.33
C ASP A 124 4.77 -14.90 11.08
N PRO A 125 5.23 -13.66 10.79
CA PRO A 125 4.73 -12.46 11.46
C PRO A 125 3.23 -12.20 11.26
N VAL A 126 2.64 -12.65 10.15
CA VAL A 126 1.19 -12.51 9.89
C VAL A 126 0.42 -13.41 10.86
N TYR A 127 0.80 -14.68 10.94
CA TYR A 127 0.19 -15.63 11.87
C TYR A 127 0.39 -15.20 13.33
N ALA A 128 1.62 -14.86 13.72
CA ALA A 128 1.95 -14.47 15.09
C ALA A 128 1.15 -13.23 15.54
N SER A 129 1.05 -12.21 14.67
CA SER A 129 0.24 -11.01 14.92
C SER A 129 -1.25 -11.33 15.01
N THR A 130 -1.75 -12.19 14.13
CA THR A 130 -3.16 -12.61 14.15
C THR A 130 -3.50 -13.28 15.49
N GLN A 131 -2.65 -14.21 15.93
CA GLN A 131 -2.83 -14.90 17.20
C GLN A 131 -2.78 -13.96 18.41
N PHE A 132 -1.90 -12.95 18.38
CA PHE A 132 -1.84 -11.95 19.44
C PHE A 132 -3.12 -11.11 19.48
N PHE A 133 -3.51 -10.50 18.35
CA PHE A 133 -4.63 -9.58 18.29
C PHE A 133 -5.97 -10.24 18.60
N VAL A 134 -6.20 -11.47 18.15
CA VAL A 134 -7.42 -12.23 18.51
C VAL A 134 -7.58 -12.38 20.02
N ARG A 135 -6.48 -12.67 20.74
CA ARG A 135 -6.48 -12.77 22.21
C ARG A 135 -6.59 -11.39 22.87
N ALA A 136 -5.97 -10.37 22.30
CA ALA A 136 -6.01 -9.00 22.81
C ALA A 136 -7.42 -8.41 22.74
N VAL A 137 -8.15 -8.62 21.64
CA VAL A 137 -9.56 -8.20 21.49
C VAL A 137 -10.45 -8.85 22.55
N ASP A 138 -10.29 -10.14 22.79
CA ASP A 138 -11.05 -10.86 23.83
C ASP A 138 -10.71 -10.33 25.24
N CYS A 139 -9.44 -10.01 25.50
CA CYS A 139 -9.04 -9.42 26.78
C CYS A 139 -9.62 -8.02 26.99
N ASP A 140 -9.51 -7.14 25.99
CA ASP A 140 -10.03 -5.78 26.05
C ASP A 140 -11.54 -5.78 26.27
N ARG A 141 -12.27 -6.66 25.57
CA ARG A 141 -13.72 -6.81 25.74
C ARG A 141 -14.12 -7.21 27.16
N ARG A 142 -13.35 -8.09 27.80
CA ARG A 142 -13.58 -8.50 29.19
C ARG A 142 -13.12 -7.47 30.21
N ASN A 143 -12.22 -6.56 29.82
CA ASN A 143 -11.58 -5.60 30.70
C ASN A 143 -11.51 -4.21 30.05
N PRO A 144 -12.66 -3.56 29.79
CA PRO A 144 -12.70 -2.33 28.98
C PRO A 144 -11.92 -1.16 29.59
N GLY A 145 -11.69 -1.16 30.90
CA GLY A 145 -10.90 -0.16 31.61
C GLY A 145 -9.38 -0.38 31.60
N TYR A 146 -8.88 -1.46 30.97
CA TYR A 146 -7.44 -1.69 30.87
C TYR A 146 -6.77 -0.66 29.96
N THR A 147 -5.53 -0.29 30.27
CA THR A 147 -4.61 0.40 29.36
C THR A 147 -4.16 -0.55 28.24
N ALA A 148 -3.49 -0.02 27.20
CA ALA A 148 -2.87 -0.84 26.16
C ALA A 148 -1.88 -1.86 26.77
N GLY A 149 -1.03 -1.43 27.71
CA GLY A 149 -0.02 -2.30 28.30
C GLY A 149 -0.62 -3.38 29.20
N GLN A 150 -1.75 -3.08 29.84
CA GLN A 150 -2.52 -4.08 30.58
C GLN A 150 -3.19 -5.11 29.65
N VAL A 151 -3.64 -4.69 28.46
CA VAL A 151 -4.12 -5.63 27.42
C VAL A 151 -2.96 -6.49 26.90
N ALA A 152 -1.80 -5.90 26.62
CA ALA A 152 -0.59 -6.63 26.23
C ALA A 152 -0.19 -7.68 27.29
N GLN A 153 -0.16 -7.28 28.56
CA GLN A 153 0.13 -8.17 29.69
C GLN A 153 -0.91 -9.29 29.84
N CYS A 154 -2.18 -9.01 29.61
CA CYS A 154 -3.24 -10.01 29.68
C CYS A 154 -3.04 -11.16 28.68
N VAL A 155 -2.53 -10.81 27.50
CA VAL A 155 -2.21 -11.74 26.42
C VAL A 155 -0.90 -12.48 26.68
N GLN A 156 0.18 -11.74 26.96
CA GLN A 156 1.54 -12.28 27.08
C GLN A 156 1.82 -12.97 28.42
N ARG A 157 1.18 -12.49 29.50
CA ARG A 157 1.36 -12.97 30.87
C ARG A 157 2.83 -12.97 31.31
N SER A 158 3.54 -11.88 31.01
CA SER A 158 4.94 -11.70 31.38
C SER A 158 5.13 -11.59 32.90
N GLY A 159 6.31 -11.99 33.37
CA GLY A 159 6.72 -11.80 34.77
C GLY A 159 6.97 -10.35 35.17
N PHE A 160 6.98 -9.42 34.20
CA PHE A 160 7.20 -7.99 34.40
C PHE A 160 6.05 -7.16 33.82
N PRO A 161 4.85 -7.20 34.43
CA PRO A 161 3.62 -6.68 33.84
C PRO A 161 3.64 -5.20 33.49
N THR A 162 4.44 -4.38 34.17
CA THR A 162 4.49 -2.93 33.97
C THR A 162 5.35 -2.49 32.78
N ARG A 163 6.09 -3.41 32.13
CA ARG A 163 7.03 -3.04 31.04
C ARG A 163 6.35 -2.58 29.75
N TYR A 164 5.12 -3.05 29.49
CA TYR A 164 4.38 -2.66 28.29
C TYR A 164 3.94 -1.20 28.37
N ASP A 165 3.28 -0.78 29.46
CA ASP A 165 2.88 0.62 29.66
C ASP A 165 4.10 1.56 29.69
N GLN A 166 5.26 1.10 30.18
CA GLN A 166 6.50 1.89 30.14
C GLN A 166 7.01 2.15 28.72
N SER A 167 6.58 1.34 27.74
CA SER A 167 7.01 1.41 26.35
C SER A 167 6.03 2.17 25.44
N GLU A 168 4.94 2.70 26.00
CA GLU A 168 3.84 3.34 25.25
C GLU A 168 4.35 4.40 24.25
N ALA A 169 5.23 5.31 24.69
CA ALA A 169 5.74 6.37 23.83
C ALA A 169 6.50 5.83 22.60
N LYS A 170 7.32 4.79 22.79
CA LYS A 170 8.04 4.14 21.68
C LYS A 170 7.08 3.37 20.79
N ALA A 171 6.12 2.65 21.37
CA ALA A 171 5.07 1.93 20.64
C ALA A 171 4.25 2.87 19.76
N ARG A 172 3.85 4.05 20.26
CA ARG A 172 3.16 5.09 19.48
C ARG A 172 4.01 5.60 18.31
N SER A 173 5.31 5.82 18.53
CA SER A 173 6.23 6.24 17.47
C SER A 173 6.36 5.17 16.37
N LEU A 174 6.46 3.91 16.73
CA LEU A 174 6.54 2.79 15.78
C LEU A 174 5.22 2.59 15.03
N LEU A 175 4.08 2.76 15.69
CA LEU A 175 2.77 2.69 15.05
C LEU A 175 2.59 3.84 14.05
N ALA A 176 3.04 5.05 14.38
CA ALA A 176 3.04 6.18 13.45
C ALA A 176 3.94 5.91 12.24
N GLU A 177 5.13 5.33 12.46
CA GLU A 177 6.05 4.92 11.39
C GLU A 177 5.42 3.86 10.47
N ALA A 178 4.80 2.83 11.04
CA ALA A 178 4.11 1.79 10.27
C ALA A 178 2.94 2.35 9.46
N ARG A 179 2.24 3.36 9.98
CA ARG A 179 1.15 4.04 9.27
C ARG A 179 1.66 4.88 8.11
N ARG A 180 2.83 5.51 8.25
CA ARG A 180 3.49 6.24 7.15
C ARG A 180 3.94 5.32 6.01
N ALA A 181 4.41 4.12 6.34
CA ALA A 181 4.93 3.17 5.35
C ALA A 181 3.84 2.47 4.50
N ILE A 182 2.56 2.57 4.86
CA ILE A 182 1.42 1.99 4.10
C ILE A 182 0.83 3.01 3.10
N GLY A 183 1.43 4.20 2.97
CA GLY A 183 0.84 5.29 2.18
C GLY A 183 1.85 6.11 1.40
N THR A 184 2.83 5.49 0.75
CA THR A 184 3.58 6.20 -0.29
C THR A 184 2.76 6.18 -1.57
N LEU A 185 2.01 7.25 -1.77
CA LEU A 185 1.20 7.52 -2.94
C LEU A 185 1.62 8.89 -3.44
N GLY A 186 2.51 8.88 -4.42
CA GLY A 186 2.53 9.94 -5.42
C GLY A 186 1.33 9.75 -6.34
N GLY A 187 0.69 10.85 -6.72
CA GLY A 187 -0.58 10.86 -7.42
C GLY A 187 -0.55 10.17 -8.77
N THR A 188 -1.00 8.91 -8.80
CA THR A 188 -1.68 8.42 -9.99
C THR A 188 -3.18 8.71 -9.84
N PRO A 189 -3.80 9.41 -10.81
CA PRO A 189 -5.23 9.70 -10.80
C PRO A 189 -6.00 8.39 -10.77
N THR A 190 -6.83 8.12 -9.75
CA THR A 190 -7.53 6.83 -9.63
C THR A 190 -8.76 6.75 -10.57
N ASP A 191 -8.59 7.00 -11.87
CA ASP A 191 -9.66 6.98 -12.87
C ASP A 191 -9.82 5.59 -13.50
N PHE A 192 -10.56 4.71 -12.82
CA PHE A 192 -10.79 3.37 -13.34
C PHE A 192 -11.71 3.36 -14.57
N THR A 193 -12.46 4.44 -14.81
CA THR A 193 -13.44 4.53 -15.90
C THR A 193 -12.85 5.10 -17.19
N GLY A 194 -11.77 5.87 -17.10
CA GLY A 194 -11.16 6.63 -18.18
C GLY A 194 -12.02 7.82 -18.61
N ASP A 195 -12.77 8.39 -17.66
CA ASP A 195 -13.70 9.50 -17.91
C ASP A 195 -13.16 10.88 -17.50
N GLY A 196 -11.89 10.92 -17.08
CA GLY A 196 -11.13 12.09 -16.67
C GLY A 196 -11.49 12.57 -15.26
N ARG A 197 -12.05 11.69 -14.42
CA ARG A 197 -12.32 11.98 -13.01
C ARG A 197 -11.81 10.83 -12.16
N ASP A 198 -11.21 11.20 -11.05
CA ASP A 198 -10.74 10.20 -10.10
C ASP A 198 -11.90 9.56 -9.36
N ASP A 199 -11.84 8.23 -9.26
CA ASP A 199 -12.74 7.39 -8.51
C ASP A 199 -12.14 7.08 -7.13
N ILE A 200 -12.89 6.32 -6.32
CA ILE A 200 -12.38 5.79 -5.05
C ILE A 200 -12.49 4.28 -5.02
N VAL A 201 -11.51 3.64 -4.39
CA VAL A 201 -11.48 2.19 -4.21
C VAL A 201 -11.27 1.82 -2.75
N THR A 202 -11.88 0.71 -2.34
CA THR A 202 -11.53 0.06 -1.09
C THR A 202 -11.26 -1.42 -1.24
N PHE A 203 -10.17 -1.85 -0.62
CA PHE A 203 -9.73 -3.23 -0.52
C PHE A 203 -10.12 -3.75 0.86
N THR A 204 -11.05 -4.70 0.88
CA THR A 204 -11.42 -5.38 2.11
C THR A 204 -10.32 -6.36 2.49
N HIS A 205 -10.05 -6.51 3.78
CA HIS A 205 -9.07 -7.46 4.28
C HIS A 205 -9.78 -8.68 4.88
N GLY A 206 -9.26 -9.88 4.62
CA GLY A 206 -9.82 -11.13 5.16
C GLY A 206 -9.93 -12.22 4.10
N SER A 207 -10.74 -13.25 4.34
CA SER A 207 -10.81 -14.44 3.48
C SER A 207 -11.43 -14.20 2.10
N LEU A 208 -12.12 -13.07 1.92
CA LEU A 208 -12.71 -12.69 0.64
C LEU A 208 -11.85 -11.70 -0.14
N ALA A 209 -11.14 -10.80 0.55
CA ALA A 209 -10.33 -9.74 -0.05
C ALA A 209 -10.98 -9.11 -1.29
N ASP A 210 -12.23 -8.69 -1.12
CA ASP A 210 -13.03 -8.06 -2.17
C ASP A 210 -12.58 -6.61 -2.40
N VAL A 211 -12.71 -6.14 -3.65
CA VAL A 211 -12.42 -4.76 -4.07
C VAL A 211 -13.72 -4.08 -4.47
N TYR A 212 -14.02 -2.94 -3.85
CA TYR A 212 -15.19 -2.14 -4.14
C TYR A 212 -14.78 -0.78 -4.68
N VAL A 213 -15.41 -0.36 -5.79
CA VAL A 213 -15.18 0.94 -6.42
C VAL A 213 -16.45 1.78 -6.34
N SER A 214 -16.30 3.08 -6.14
CA SER A 214 -17.37 4.07 -6.30
C SER A 214 -16.88 5.16 -7.26
N THR A 215 -17.56 5.30 -8.39
CA THR A 215 -17.08 6.15 -9.49
C THR A 215 -17.49 7.61 -9.28
N SER A 216 -16.64 8.56 -9.64
CA SER A 216 -16.98 9.98 -9.49
C SER A 216 -17.97 10.48 -10.53
N THR A 217 -18.94 11.28 -10.08
CA THR A 217 -19.87 12.02 -10.95
C THR A 217 -19.44 13.47 -11.16
N GLY A 218 -18.30 13.88 -10.61
CA GLY A 218 -17.82 15.26 -10.55
C GLY A 218 -18.44 16.11 -9.44
N SER A 219 -19.30 15.53 -8.62
CA SER A 219 -19.95 16.21 -7.48
C SER A 219 -20.34 15.28 -6.33
N SER A 220 -20.10 13.97 -6.49
CA SER A 220 -20.40 12.89 -5.56
C SER A 220 -19.78 11.59 -6.10
N PHE A 221 -19.69 10.55 -5.28
CA PHE A 221 -19.37 9.21 -5.77
C PHE A 221 -20.66 8.38 -5.93
N ALA A 222 -20.75 7.61 -7.01
CA ALA A 222 -22.00 7.00 -7.45
C ALA A 222 -22.38 5.73 -6.68
N GLY A 223 -23.62 5.71 -6.16
CA GLY A 223 -24.29 4.48 -5.70
C GLY A 223 -23.89 3.99 -4.31
N THR A 224 -24.16 2.71 -4.03
CA THR A 224 -23.54 1.95 -2.92
C THR A 224 -22.38 1.18 -3.55
N SER A 225 -21.17 1.31 -3.01
CA SER A 225 -19.92 0.71 -3.53
C SER A 225 -20.15 -0.61 -4.26
N VAL A 226 -19.74 -0.69 -5.53
CA VAL A 226 -19.95 -1.89 -6.36
C VAL A 226 -18.73 -2.77 -6.24
N LYS A 227 -18.93 -4.07 -5.99
CA LYS A 227 -17.82 -5.02 -6.02
C LYS A 227 -17.32 -5.20 -7.45
N TRP A 228 -16.06 -4.87 -7.67
CA TRP A 228 -15.39 -4.95 -8.98
C TRP A 228 -14.40 -6.10 -9.09
N ASN A 229 -13.88 -6.59 -7.96
CA ASN A 229 -12.98 -7.76 -7.91
C ASN A 229 -13.19 -8.56 -6.62
N ASP A 230 -12.80 -9.83 -6.63
CA ASP A 230 -12.69 -10.70 -5.45
C ASP A 230 -11.25 -11.24 -5.32
N PHE A 231 -10.83 -11.55 -4.10
CA PHE A 231 -9.52 -12.13 -3.79
C PHE A 231 -8.30 -11.32 -4.27
N PHE A 232 -8.30 -10.00 -4.03
CA PHE A 232 -7.19 -9.11 -4.37
C PHE A 232 -6.74 -8.27 -3.17
N GLY A 233 -5.41 -8.17 -2.95
CA GLY A 233 -4.87 -7.46 -1.78
C GLY A 233 -5.13 -8.23 -0.49
N LEU A 234 -4.67 -9.48 -0.41
CA LEU A 234 -4.81 -10.33 0.76
C LEU A 234 -4.13 -9.70 1.99
N SER A 235 -4.49 -10.20 3.18
CA SER A 235 -4.00 -9.64 4.45
C SER A 235 -2.48 -9.54 4.51
N GLY A 236 -1.97 -8.31 4.61
CA GLY A 236 -0.55 -8.01 4.68
C GLY A 236 0.09 -7.62 3.35
N GLU A 237 -0.66 -7.62 2.25
CA GLU A 237 -0.24 -7.13 0.93
C GLU A 237 -0.35 -5.59 0.84
N THR A 238 0.51 -4.97 0.03
CA THR A 238 0.40 -3.54 -0.31
C THR A 238 -0.42 -3.44 -1.60
N THR A 239 -1.37 -2.50 -1.65
CA THR A 239 -2.22 -2.24 -2.83
C THR A 239 -2.03 -0.80 -3.28
N LEU A 240 -1.90 -0.60 -4.60
CA LEU A 240 -1.76 0.70 -5.26
C LEU A 240 -2.56 0.69 -6.58
N THR A 241 -2.66 1.85 -7.22
CA THR A 241 -3.36 2.06 -8.51
C THR A 241 -2.44 2.71 -9.52
N GLY A 242 -2.78 2.59 -10.80
CA GLY A 242 -2.09 3.25 -11.92
C GLY A 242 -2.44 2.64 -13.28
N ASP A 243 -2.27 3.37 -14.38
CA ASP A 243 -2.48 2.89 -15.74
C ASP A 243 -1.27 2.09 -16.23
N PHE A 244 -1.17 0.83 -15.81
CA PHE A 244 -0.02 -0.01 -16.17
C PHE A 244 -0.02 -0.40 -17.64
N ASN A 245 -1.14 -0.26 -18.35
CA ASN A 245 -1.29 -0.77 -19.71
C ASN A 245 -1.38 0.33 -20.79
N GLY A 246 -1.55 1.59 -20.38
CA GLY A 246 -1.55 2.78 -21.21
C GLY A 246 -2.86 2.96 -21.98
N ASP A 247 -3.97 2.45 -21.46
CA ASP A 247 -5.29 2.59 -22.10
C ASP A 247 -6.12 3.77 -21.58
N GLY A 248 -5.54 4.57 -20.70
CA GLY A 248 -6.15 5.74 -20.08
C GLY A 248 -7.12 5.37 -18.96
N ARG A 249 -6.99 4.18 -18.39
CA ARG A 249 -7.73 3.76 -17.21
C ARG A 249 -6.76 3.20 -16.19
N ASP A 250 -6.95 3.65 -14.96
CA ASP A 250 -6.20 3.09 -13.86
C ASP A 250 -6.56 1.63 -13.64
N ASP A 251 -5.56 0.87 -13.23
CA ASP A 251 -5.62 -0.53 -12.89
C ASP A 251 -5.33 -0.69 -11.38
N ILE A 252 -5.45 -1.90 -10.84
CA ILE A 252 -5.01 -2.19 -9.47
C ILE A 252 -3.81 -3.13 -9.47
N VAL A 253 -2.85 -2.84 -8.58
CA VAL A 253 -1.68 -3.67 -8.34
C VAL A 253 -1.61 -4.09 -6.88
N THR A 254 -1.13 -5.31 -6.63
CA THR A 254 -0.76 -5.76 -5.29
C THR A 254 0.64 -6.32 -5.24
N PHE A 255 1.38 -5.91 -4.21
CA PHE A 255 2.70 -6.39 -3.86
C PHE A 255 2.52 -7.39 -2.73
N THR A 256 2.72 -8.67 -3.07
CA THR A 256 2.71 -9.72 -2.06
C THR A 256 3.95 -9.58 -1.20
N HIS A 257 3.82 -9.81 0.11
CA HIS A 257 4.96 -9.80 1.02
C HIS A 257 5.41 -11.22 1.35
N GLY A 258 6.70 -11.41 1.67
CA GLY A 258 7.24 -12.71 2.08
C GLY A 258 8.19 -13.33 1.06
N SER A 259 8.30 -14.66 1.07
CA SER A 259 9.40 -15.36 0.36
C SER A 259 9.37 -15.26 -1.17
N LEU A 260 8.19 -15.00 -1.75
CA LEU A 260 8.04 -14.83 -3.20
C LEU A 260 8.04 -13.37 -3.61
N ALA A 261 7.33 -12.53 -2.85
CA ALA A 261 7.18 -11.11 -3.12
C ALA A 261 6.78 -10.79 -4.57
N ASP A 262 5.86 -11.57 -5.10
CA ASP A 262 5.27 -11.40 -6.41
C ASP A 262 4.42 -10.12 -6.49
N VAL A 263 4.34 -9.54 -7.68
CA VAL A 263 3.47 -8.40 -8.02
C VAL A 263 2.38 -8.86 -8.97
N HIS A 264 1.13 -8.62 -8.59
CA HIS A 264 -0.04 -8.99 -9.39
C HIS A 264 -0.82 -7.75 -9.82
N VAL A 265 -1.21 -7.70 -11.09
CA VAL A 265 -1.98 -6.60 -11.67
C VAL A 265 -3.33 -7.14 -12.16
N ALA A 266 -4.39 -6.41 -11.88
CA ALA A 266 -5.72 -6.63 -12.45
C ALA A 266 -6.14 -5.38 -13.22
N LEU A 267 -6.27 -5.53 -14.55
CA LEU A 267 -6.56 -4.42 -15.45
C LEU A 267 -8.01 -3.97 -15.34
N SER A 268 -8.26 -2.67 -15.37
CA SER A 268 -9.61 -2.12 -15.41
C SER A 268 -10.28 -2.39 -16.76
N THR A 269 -11.59 -2.57 -16.70
CA THR A 269 -12.47 -2.70 -17.87
C THR A 269 -13.41 -1.51 -18.03
N GLY A 270 -13.31 -0.50 -17.16
CA GLY A 270 -14.24 0.63 -17.07
C GLY A 270 -15.55 0.34 -16.32
N GLY A 271 -15.68 -0.85 -15.73
CA GLY A 271 -16.85 -1.25 -14.93
C GLY A 271 -16.60 -2.47 -14.05
N GLY A 272 -15.34 -2.79 -13.79
CA GLY A 272 -14.84 -3.99 -13.13
C GLY A 272 -13.36 -4.21 -13.45
N PHE A 273 -12.72 -5.16 -12.77
CA PHE A 273 -11.35 -5.56 -13.07
C PHE A 273 -11.30 -6.93 -13.76
N ALA A 274 -10.33 -7.12 -14.65
CA ALA A 274 -9.99 -8.42 -15.20
C ALA A 274 -9.36 -9.32 -14.11
N GLY A 275 -9.23 -10.62 -14.40
CA GLY A 275 -8.56 -11.54 -13.48
C GLY A 275 -7.10 -11.15 -13.27
N ALA A 276 -6.68 -11.06 -12.01
CA ALA A 276 -5.32 -10.68 -11.66
C ALA A 276 -4.29 -11.65 -12.26
N THR A 277 -3.20 -11.10 -12.81
CA THR A 277 -2.09 -11.89 -13.36
C THR A 277 -0.79 -11.43 -12.74
N LYS A 278 0.17 -12.36 -12.60
CA LYS A 278 1.48 -12.02 -12.09
C LYS A 278 2.29 -11.27 -13.15
N TRP A 279 2.74 -10.07 -12.81
CA TRP A 279 3.50 -9.18 -13.70
C TRP A 279 4.98 -9.06 -13.32
N HIS A 280 5.34 -9.34 -12.07
CA HIS A 280 6.73 -9.40 -11.61
C HIS A 280 6.86 -10.43 -10.49
N ASP A 281 8.04 -11.04 -10.35
CA ASP A 281 8.42 -11.86 -9.21
C ASP A 281 9.46 -11.15 -8.35
N TRP A 282 9.34 -11.25 -7.03
CA TRP A 282 10.30 -10.67 -6.10
C TRP A 282 10.54 -9.16 -6.25
N PHE A 283 9.53 -8.34 -6.00
CA PHE A 283 9.65 -6.89 -5.96
C PHE A 283 9.03 -6.33 -4.68
N SER A 284 9.71 -5.36 -4.06
CA SER A 284 9.37 -4.87 -2.72
C SER A 284 9.22 -5.96 -1.63
N PRO A 285 10.15 -6.94 -1.51
CA PRO A 285 9.96 -8.18 -0.74
C PRO A 285 9.97 -8.07 0.80
N ARG A 286 10.19 -6.87 1.35
CA ARG A 286 10.47 -6.67 2.79
C ARG A 286 9.69 -5.44 3.30
N ALA A 287 10.28 -4.70 4.24
CA ALA A 287 9.79 -3.39 4.68
C ALA A 287 9.90 -2.27 3.63
N GLU A 288 10.16 -2.65 2.39
CA GLU A 288 10.41 -1.69 1.34
C GLU A 288 9.11 -0.97 1.01
N ILE A 289 9.25 0.22 0.46
CA ILE A 289 8.10 1.02 0.09
C ILE A 289 7.94 0.91 -1.42
N ALA A 290 6.84 0.31 -1.85
CA ALA A 290 6.42 0.35 -3.24
C ALA A 290 5.84 1.73 -3.60
N ALA A 291 6.07 2.15 -4.84
CA ALA A 291 5.44 3.31 -5.46
C ALA A 291 5.08 2.95 -6.91
N VAL A 292 4.11 3.69 -7.46
CA VAL A 292 3.64 3.57 -8.84
C VAL A 292 3.74 4.95 -9.48
N GLY A 293 4.15 5.00 -10.76
CA GLY A 293 4.21 6.24 -11.54
C GLY A 293 4.91 6.05 -12.89
N ASP A 294 4.72 6.94 -13.86
CA ASP A 294 5.36 6.89 -15.17
C ASP A 294 6.78 7.47 -15.10
N PHE A 295 7.73 6.67 -14.59
CA PHE A 295 9.12 7.13 -14.43
C PHE A 295 9.84 7.32 -15.76
N ASN A 296 9.33 6.75 -16.85
CA ASN A 296 10.01 6.76 -18.15
C ASN A 296 9.37 7.67 -19.22
N GLY A 297 8.15 8.12 -18.99
CA GLY A 297 7.39 9.04 -19.84
C GLY A 297 6.78 8.38 -21.06
N ASP A 298 6.45 7.08 -21.00
CA ASP A 298 5.82 6.36 -22.12
C ASP A 298 4.29 6.27 -22.02
N GLY A 299 3.71 6.91 -21.01
CA GLY A 299 2.28 6.96 -20.74
C GLY A 299 1.77 5.69 -20.07
N ARG A 300 2.64 4.91 -19.43
CA ARG A 300 2.28 3.76 -18.62
C ARG A 300 2.93 3.88 -17.27
N ASP A 301 2.16 3.55 -16.25
CA ASP A 301 2.71 3.54 -14.91
C ASP A 301 3.67 2.35 -14.74
N ASP A 302 4.81 2.66 -14.14
CA ASP A 302 5.87 1.76 -13.75
C ASP A 302 5.76 1.47 -12.24
N ILE A 303 6.65 0.60 -11.72
CA ILE A 303 6.77 0.38 -10.28
C ILE A 303 8.17 0.73 -9.79
N ALA A 304 8.24 1.36 -8.61
CA ALA A 304 9.47 1.62 -7.89
C ALA A 304 9.44 0.99 -6.50
N THR A 305 10.62 0.68 -5.95
CA THR A 305 10.77 0.28 -4.55
C THR A 305 11.88 1.09 -3.89
N PHE A 306 11.55 1.74 -2.77
CA PHE A 306 12.52 2.38 -1.88
C PHE A 306 12.98 1.34 -0.86
N THR A 307 14.21 0.87 -1.03
CA THR A 307 14.75 -0.14 -0.13
C THR A 307 14.97 0.45 1.27
N ARG A 308 14.70 -0.34 2.31
CA ARG A 308 14.98 0.04 3.69
C ARG A 308 16.23 -0.69 4.17
N GLY A 309 17.20 0.03 4.73
CA GLY A 309 18.40 -0.58 5.31
C GLY A 309 19.65 0.29 5.24
N THR A 310 20.81 -0.33 5.02
CA THR A 310 22.10 0.40 4.99
C THR A 310 22.36 1.14 3.68
N THR A 311 21.71 0.74 2.58
CA THR A 311 21.94 1.34 1.26
C THR A 311 20.90 2.39 0.90
N ASN A 312 19.61 2.15 1.24
CA ASN A 312 18.48 3.02 0.91
C ASN A 312 18.45 3.35 -0.59
N ASP A 313 18.67 2.34 -1.42
CA ASP A 313 18.62 2.45 -2.87
C ASP A 313 17.16 2.52 -3.37
N VAL A 314 16.97 3.07 -4.57
CA VAL A 314 15.71 3.05 -5.32
C VAL A 314 15.87 2.18 -6.56
N TYR A 315 14.99 1.19 -6.70
CA TYR A 315 14.91 0.33 -7.88
C TYR A 315 13.61 0.60 -8.63
N VAL A 316 13.65 0.50 -9.96
CA VAL A 316 12.49 0.69 -10.83
C VAL A 316 12.37 -0.51 -11.76
N ALA A 317 11.14 -0.98 -11.96
CA ALA A 317 10.79 -1.93 -13.03
C ALA A 317 9.71 -1.30 -13.92
N LEU A 318 9.98 -1.28 -15.22
CA LEU A 318 9.18 -0.54 -16.20
C LEU A 318 8.01 -1.40 -16.69
N SER A 319 6.83 -0.82 -16.88
CA SER A 319 5.74 -1.53 -17.53
C SER A 319 5.97 -1.66 -19.03
N ASN A 320 5.58 -2.82 -19.58
CA ASN A 320 5.44 -3.00 -21.02
C ASN A 320 3.97 -3.16 -21.46
N GLY A 321 3.03 -2.92 -20.56
CA GLY A 321 1.59 -3.11 -20.72
C GLY A 321 1.10 -4.55 -20.54
N SER A 322 1.97 -5.46 -20.11
CA SER A 322 1.59 -6.85 -19.78
C SER A 322 2.46 -7.51 -18.69
N ALA A 323 3.55 -6.86 -18.30
CA ALA A 323 4.46 -7.25 -17.23
C ALA A 323 5.34 -6.04 -16.86
N PHE A 324 5.92 -6.08 -15.65
CA PHE A 324 7.01 -5.18 -15.30
C PHE A 324 8.35 -5.82 -15.70
N VAL A 325 9.20 -5.07 -16.39
CA VAL A 325 10.46 -5.52 -16.96
C VAL A 325 11.64 -4.73 -16.40
N GLY A 326 12.83 -5.33 -16.46
CA GLY A 326 14.04 -4.73 -15.91
C GLY A 326 14.21 -5.08 -14.44
N THR A 327 14.53 -6.35 -14.16
CA THR A 327 14.83 -6.80 -12.80
C THR A 327 16.05 -6.04 -12.23
N GLU A 328 15.91 -5.56 -10.99
CA GLU A 328 16.99 -4.99 -10.17
C GLU A 328 17.71 -3.76 -10.79
N GLN A 329 17.03 -2.98 -11.63
CA GLN A 329 17.61 -1.73 -12.12
C GLN A 329 17.61 -0.68 -11.02
N LYS A 330 18.77 -0.48 -10.40
CA LYS A 330 18.96 0.60 -9.44
C LYS A 330 19.02 1.94 -10.17
N TRP A 331 18.07 2.81 -9.87
CA TRP A 331 17.94 4.13 -10.50
C TRP A 331 18.47 5.26 -9.64
N HIS A 332 18.55 5.07 -8.31
CA HIS A 332 19.15 6.04 -7.40
C HIS A 332 19.80 5.35 -6.20
N ASP A 333 20.86 5.96 -5.69
CA ASP A 333 21.54 5.56 -4.46
C ASP A 333 21.06 6.44 -3.30
N PHE A 334 20.76 5.87 -2.13
CA PHE A 334 20.59 6.64 -0.89
C PHE A 334 19.47 7.70 -0.93
N PHE A 335 18.23 7.26 -1.02
CA PHE A 335 17.03 8.10 -1.01
C PHE A 335 15.90 7.42 -0.21
N GLY A 336 15.08 8.19 0.51
CA GLY A 336 14.02 7.62 1.35
C GLY A 336 14.59 6.86 2.56
N LEU A 337 15.36 7.54 3.40
CA LEU A 337 15.97 6.95 4.60
C LEU A 337 14.92 6.54 5.61
N ASN A 338 15.29 5.65 6.53
CA ASN A 338 14.37 5.17 7.56
C ASN A 338 13.82 6.34 8.42
N GLY A 339 12.50 6.43 8.54
CA GLY A 339 11.79 7.54 9.18
C GLY A 339 11.32 8.64 8.23
N GLU A 340 11.87 8.70 7.02
CA GLU A 340 11.45 9.64 5.97
C GLU A 340 10.25 9.08 5.17
N PHE A 341 9.51 10.00 4.55
CA PHE A 341 8.34 9.71 3.72
C PHE A 341 8.69 9.91 2.24
N PRO A 342 8.98 8.85 1.49
CA PRO A 342 9.14 8.95 0.04
C PRO A 342 7.77 9.11 -0.63
N ALA A 343 7.76 9.78 -1.78
CA ALA A 343 6.64 9.99 -2.69
C ALA A 343 7.16 10.09 -4.13
N VAL A 344 6.24 10.08 -5.10
CA VAL A 344 6.55 10.22 -6.53
C VAL A 344 5.62 11.25 -7.18
N GLY A 345 5.95 11.73 -8.37
CA GLY A 345 5.11 12.66 -9.14
C GLY A 345 5.92 13.56 -10.07
N ASP A 346 5.32 14.06 -11.15
CA ASP A 346 5.95 14.94 -12.13
C ASP A 346 6.02 16.38 -11.63
N VAL A 347 6.94 16.62 -10.69
CA VAL A 347 7.10 17.93 -10.05
C VAL A 347 7.77 18.95 -10.98
N ASN A 348 8.26 18.53 -12.15
CA ASN A 348 8.96 19.40 -13.08
C ASN A 348 8.18 19.69 -14.38
N GLY A 349 7.13 18.91 -14.67
CA GLY A 349 6.22 19.07 -15.79
C GLY A 349 6.79 18.54 -17.10
N ASP A 350 7.68 17.54 -17.05
CA ASP A 350 8.27 16.92 -18.24
C ASP A 350 7.60 15.62 -18.69
N GLY A 351 6.51 15.25 -18.01
CA GLY A 351 5.71 14.06 -18.26
C GLY A 351 6.34 12.80 -17.69
N ARG A 352 7.23 12.91 -16.70
CA ARG A 352 7.85 11.78 -16.02
C ARG A 352 7.79 11.97 -14.53
N ASP A 353 7.42 10.92 -13.82
CA ASP A 353 7.39 10.98 -12.39
C ASP A 353 8.80 11.03 -11.80
N ASP A 354 8.99 11.98 -10.91
CA ASP A 354 10.20 12.18 -10.14
C ASP A 354 10.09 11.46 -8.78
N ILE A 355 11.20 11.33 -8.04
CA ILE A 355 11.16 10.89 -6.65
C ILE A 355 11.31 12.07 -5.70
N ILE A 356 10.47 12.10 -4.68
CA ILE A 356 10.40 13.12 -3.64
C ILE A 356 10.59 12.43 -2.29
N VAL A 357 11.30 13.07 -1.37
CA VAL A 357 11.33 12.65 0.03
C VAL A 357 11.07 13.81 0.95
N PHE A 358 10.12 13.61 1.86
CA PHE A 358 9.90 14.47 3.01
C PHE A 358 10.71 13.87 4.17
N THR A 359 11.73 14.59 4.63
CA THR A 359 12.67 14.04 5.62
C THR A 359 12.06 13.88 7.01
N GLN A 360 10.93 14.55 7.28
CA GLN A 360 10.12 14.47 8.50
C GLN A 360 10.93 14.40 9.81
N GLY A 361 11.08 15.53 10.50
CA GLY A 361 11.79 15.60 11.78
C GLY A 361 11.22 16.67 12.72
N PRO A 362 11.74 16.80 13.96
CA PRO A 362 11.43 17.97 14.78
C PRO A 362 11.78 19.23 13.98
N ASN A 363 11.03 20.33 14.20
CA ASN A 363 10.88 21.59 13.43
C ASN A 363 12.11 22.23 12.74
N THR A 364 13.31 21.69 12.83
CA THR A 364 14.54 22.17 12.18
C THR A 364 15.05 21.26 11.05
N LEU A 365 14.41 20.11 10.78
CA LEU A 365 14.91 19.10 9.83
C LEU A 365 13.87 18.60 8.80
N ALA A 366 12.66 19.17 8.75
CA ALA A 366 11.58 18.73 7.85
C ALA A 366 11.75 19.36 6.45
N ASP A 367 12.80 18.98 5.75
CA ASP A 367 13.12 19.45 4.40
C ASP A 367 12.47 18.53 3.34
N VAL A 368 12.36 19.04 2.11
CA VAL A 368 11.89 18.27 0.95
C VAL A 368 13.01 18.19 -0.08
N TYR A 369 13.39 16.97 -0.43
CA TYR A 369 14.37 16.69 -1.46
C TYR A 369 13.71 16.02 -2.65
N VAL A 370 14.15 16.39 -3.85
CA VAL A 370 13.67 15.86 -5.13
C VAL A 370 14.85 15.34 -5.92
N ALA A 371 14.69 14.19 -6.58
CA ALA A 371 15.61 13.71 -7.61
C ALA A 371 14.81 13.48 -8.90
N LEU A 372 15.16 14.23 -9.94
CA LEU A 372 14.40 14.24 -11.20
C LEU A 372 14.64 12.98 -12.03
N SER A 373 13.61 12.46 -12.67
CA SER A 373 13.72 11.34 -13.59
C SER A 373 14.41 11.77 -14.89
N THR A 374 15.26 10.88 -15.37
CA THR A 374 15.91 10.95 -16.69
C THR A 374 15.29 10.00 -17.70
N GLY A 375 14.26 9.24 -17.29
CA GLY A 375 13.65 8.14 -18.04
C GLY A 375 14.47 6.84 -18.08
N SER A 376 15.60 6.80 -17.37
CA SER A 376 16.46 5.61 -17.26
C SER A 376 17.22 5.54 -15.93
N GLY A 377 16.84 6.39 -14.98
CA GLY A 377 17.53 6.66 -13.72
C GLY A 377 17.07 8.00 -13.14
N PHE A 378 17.38 8.25 -11.86
CA PHE A 378 17.13 9.55 -11.23
C PHE A 378 18.43 10.35 -11.15
N GLY A 379 18.33 11.67 -11.36
CA GLY A 379 19.44 12.62 -11.23
C GLY A 379 19.91 12.78 -9.78
N ALA A 380 20.84 13.70 -9.55
CA ALA A 380 21.27 14.02 -8.19
C ALA A 380 20.12 14.66 -7.40
N SER A 381 19.92 14.23 -6.15
CA SER A 381 18.93 14.83 -5.27
C SER A 381 19.29 16.27 -4.89
N ALA A 382 18.29 17.14 -4.85
CA ALA A 382 18.43 18.55 -4.49
C ALA A 382 17.34 18.93 -3.48
N LYS A 383 17.67 19.83 -2.56
CA LYS A 383 16.66 20.39 -1.64
C LYS A 383 15.78 21.39 -2.39
N TRP A 384 14.48 21.14 -2.42
CA TRP A 384 13.50 21.97 -3.12
C TRP A 384 12.62 22.78 -2.17
N HIS A 385 12.53 22.39 -0.89
CA HIS A 385 11.78 23.12 0.13
C HIS A 385 12.35 22.84 1.53
N ASP A 386 12.07 23.74 2.48
CA ASP A 386 12.40 23.62 3.89
C ASP A 386 11.18 23.84 4.79
N LEU A 387 11.14 23.10 5.91
CA LEU A 387 10.08 23.17 6.91
C LEU A 387 8.67 22.81 6.38
N PHE A 388 8.57 21.68 5.67
CA PHE A 388 7.31 21.12 5.18
C PHE A 388 7.09 19.70 5.71
N ALA A 389 5.83 19.32 5.93
CA ALA A 389 5.46 18.03 6.51
C ALA A 389 6.11 17.78 7.89
N VAL A 390 5.95 18.75 8.79
CA VAL A 390 6.66 18.78 10.07
C VAL A 390 6.12 17.70 11.02
N GLY A 391 7.01 17.01 11.73
CA GLY A 391 6.60 16.04 12.76
C GLY A 391 5.86 14.83 12.19
N ASN A 392 4.55 14.72 12.46
CA ASN A 392 3.71 13.59 12.05
C ASN A 392 2.66 13.96 10.98
N GLU A 393 2.78 15.16 10.40
CA GLU A 393 1.92 15.54 9.29
C GLU A 393 2.03 14.52 8.13
N GLN A 394 0.97 14.40 7.34
CA GLN A 394 0.87 13.44 6.25
C GLN A 394 1.05 14.18 4.92
N PRO A 395 2.19 14.06 4.22
CA PRO A 395 2.37 14.70 2.93
C PRO A 395 1.77 13.92 1.76
N ARG A 396 1.37 14.63 0.70
CA ARG A 396 0.90 14.13 -0.61
C ARG A 396 1.51 14.97 -1.74
N VAL A 397 1.54 14.39 -2.93
CA VAL A 397 2.07 14.99 -4.16
C VAL A 397 1.00 14.90 -5.24
N GLY A 398 0.76 15.99 -5.97
CA GLY A 398 -0.25 16.07 -7.04
C GLY A 398 -0.49 17.51 -7.54
N ASP A 399 -1.01 17.70 -8.75
CA ASP A 399 -1.21 19.00 -9.40
C ASP A 399 -2.46 19.73 -8.87
N ILE A 400 -2.36 20.30 -7.67
CA ILE A 400 -3.47 21.01 -7.04
C ILE A 400 -3.77 22.35 -7.69
N ASN A 401 -2.94 22.83 -8.63
CA ASN A 401 -3.08 24.15 -9.24
C ASN A 401 -3.42 24.14 -10.74
N GLY A 402 -3.26 22.99 -11.40
CA GLY A 402 -3.60 22.74 -12.79
C GLY A 402 -2.57 23.29 -13.78
N ASP A 403 -1.32 23.41 -13.37
CA ASP A 403 -0.23 23.91 -14.23
C ASP A 403 0.59 22.80 -14.90
N GLY A 404 0.20 21.54 -14.69
CA GLY A 404 0.84 20.35 -15.22
C GLY A 404 2.11 19.98 -14.47
N ARG A 405 2.31 20.47 -13.25
CA ARG A 405 3.36 20.03 -12.34
C ARG A 405 2.74 19.62 -11.02
N ASP A 406 3.26 18.54 -10.47
CA ASP A 406 2.84 18.12 -9.15
C ASP A 406 3.36 19.06 -8.07
N ASP A 407 2.44 19.45 -7.20
CA ASP A 407 2.65 20.27 -6.02
C ASP A 407 2.78 19.38 -4.76
N ILE A 408 3.03 19.99 -3.61
CA ILE A 408 3.04 19.27 -2.32
C ILE A 408 1.98 19.80 -1.37
N VAL A 409 1.28 18.87 -0.72
CA VAL A 409 0.27 19.15 0.31
C VAL A 409 0.63 18.39 1.58
N THR A 410 0.40 18.97 2.75
CA THR A 410 0.57 18.30 4.04
C THR A 410 -0.65 18.50 4.93
N PHE A 411 -1.09 17.41 5.55
CA PHE A 411 -2.26 17.36 6.43
C PHE A 411 -1.81 17.13 7.88
N THR A 412 -2.27 17.96 8.83
CA THR A 412 -1.86 17.77 10.23
C THR A 412 -2.46 16.53 10.87
N CYS A 413 -3.66 16.12 10.45
CA CYS A 413 -4.36 14.94 10.96
C CYS A 413 -4.37 14.88 12.50
N ASP A 414 -4.58 16.05 13.12
CA ASP A 414 -4.64 16.26 14.56
C ASP A 414 -5.94 16.98 14.94
N THR A 415 -5.98 17.61 16.12
CA THR A 415 -7.17 18.36 16.54
C THR A 415 -7.39 19.66 15.75
N ASN A 416 -6.34 20.21 15.13
CA ASN A 416 -6.45 21.40 14.29
C ASN A 416 -6.90 21.01 12.89
N ALA A 417 -6.44 19.87 12.39
CA ALA A 417 -6.79 19.34 11.08
C ALA A 417 -6.52 20.37 9.96
N ASP A 418 -5.38 21.05 10.02
CA ASP A 418 -5.00 22.07 9.03
C ASP A 418 -4.37 21.41 7.79
N VAL A 419 -4.55 22.05 6.63
CA VAL A 419 -3.95 21.63 5.35
C VAL A 419 -3.08 22.76 4.81
N TYR A 420 -1.80 22.46 4.62
CA TYR A 420 -0.83 23.40 4.04
C TYR A 420 -0.37 22.90 2.68
N ALA A 421 -0.10 23.82 1.76
CA ALA A 421 0.39 23.47 0.43
C ALA A 421 1.52 24.39 -0.02
N ALA A 422 2.35 23.86 -0.93
CA ALA A 422 3.39 24.58 -1.63
C ALA A 422 3.40 24.15 -3.10
N THR A 423 3.42 25.11 -4.02
CA THR A 423 3.29 24.82 -5.46
C THR A 423 4.64 24.69 -6.14
N SER A 424 4.78 23.78 -7.09
CA SER A 424 6.00 23.57 -7.82
C SER A 424 6.26 24.69 -8.82
N THR A 425 7.54 25.08 -8.90
CA THR A 425 8.07 25.98 -9.92
C THR A 425 8.83 25.24 -11.02
N GLY A 426 8.84 23.90 -10.96
CA GLY A 426 9.66 23.00 -11.76
C GLY A 426 11.13 22.92 -11.35
N THR A 427 11.54 23.68 -10.33
CA THR A 427 12.91 23.65 -9.77
C THR A 427 12.97 23.79 -8.24
N SER A 428 11.84 24.05 -7.60
CA SER A 428 11.65 24.24 -6.16
C SER A 428 10.14 24.30 -5.87
N PHE A 429 9.75 24.14 -4.60
CA PHE A 429 8.36 24.41 -4.18
C PHE A 429 8.26 25.81 -3.58
N ALA A 430 7.21 26.54 -3.93
CA ALA A 430 6.94 27.89 -3.48
C ALA A 430 5.80 27.92 -2.46
N GLY A 431 6.03 28.61 -1.35
CA GLY A 431 5.06 28.75 -0.26
C GLY A 431 5.47 27.94 0.96
N THR A 432 5.74 28.63 2.07
CA THR A 432 6.07 28.00 3.35
C THR A 432 4.93 28.29 4.31
N THR A 433 4.38 27.26 4.97
CA THR A 433 3.29 27.40 5.96
C THR A 433 2.03 28.11 5.42
N ILE A 434 1.79 28.05 4.11
CA ILE A 434 0.59 28.63 3.49
C ILE A 434 -0.56 27.65 3.70
N LYS A 435 -1.52 28.04 4.54
CA LYS A 435 -2.70 27.23 4.82
C LYS A 435 -3.73 27.37 3.69
N TRP A 436 -4.12 26.26 3.09
CA TRP A 436 -5.09 26.19 1.99
C TRP A 436 -6.47 25.67 2.43
N HIS A 437 -6.55 24.99 3.57
CA HIS A 437 -7.81 24.57 4.17
C HIS A 437 -7.65 24.42 5.68
N ASP A 438 -8.74 24.61 6.43
CA ASP A 438 -8.82 24.37 7.87
C ASP A 438 -9.81 23.23 8.17
N TYR A 439 -9.55 22.45 9.21
CA TYR A 439 -10.44 21.39 9.65
C TYR A 439 -10.74 20.29 8.60
N PHE A 440 -9.69 19.73 7.99
CA PHE A 440 -9.72 18.62 7.03
C PHE A 440 -8.66 17.57 7.41
N CYS A 441 -9.08 16.32 7.63
CA CYS A 441 -8.32 15.25 8.30
C CYS A 441 -8.13 15.46 9.79
N THR A 442 -8.90 14.75 10.60
CA THR A 442 -8.68 14.60 12.04
C THR A 442 -7.87 13.33 12.35
N ALA A 443 -7.48 13.15 13.62
CA ALA A 443 -6.63 12.04 14.04
C ALA A 443 -7.22 10.67 13.68
N GLY A 444 -6.46 9.90 12.90
CA GLY A 444 -6.81 8.55 12.45
C GLY A 444 -7.53 8.48 11.10
N GLU A 445 -7.78 9.62 10.47
CA GLU A 445 -8.32 9.72 9.12
C GLU A 445 -7.20 9.67 8.07
N PHE A 446 -7.56 9.37 6.82
CA PHE A 446 -6.61 9.17 5.73
C PHE A 446 -6.97 10.12 4.58
N PRO A 447 -6.11 11.11 4.29
CA PRO A 447 -6.32 12.04 3.19
C PRO A 447 -5.58 11.61 1.92
N TYR A 448 -6.09 12.02 0.76
CA TYR A 448 -5.48 11.82 -0.56
C TYR A 448 -5.72 13.05 -1.45
N LEU A 449 -5.07 13.04 -2.61
CA LEU A 449 -5.24 14.01 -3.69
C LEU A 449 -5.83 13.30 -4.92
N GLY A 450 -6.58 14.03 -5.74
CA GLY A 450 -7.06 13.56 -7.04
C GLY A 450 -8.04 14.53 -7.68
N ASP A 451 -8.17 14.52 -9.00
CA ASP A 451 -9.11 15.35 -9.75
C ASP A 451 -10.50 14.69 -9.78
N PHE A 452 -11.19 14.72 -8.64
CA PHE A 452 -12.51 14.09 -8.52
C PHE A 452 -13.57 14.81 -9.35
N ASN A 453 -13.33 16.05 -9.80
CA ASN A 453 -14.30 16.86 -10.51
C ASN A 453 -14.05 16.98 -12.03
N GLY A 454 -12.84 16.63 -12.49
CA GLY A 454 -12.43 16.62 -13.88
C GLY A 454 -12.08 18.00 -14.42
N ASP A 455 -11.62 18.92 -13.56
CA ASP A 455 -11.22 20.27 -13.97
C ASP A 455 -9.71 20.45 -14.21
N GLY A 456 -8.95 19.36 -14.10
CA GLY A 456 -7.52 19.30 -14.28
C GLY A 456 -6.74 19.78 -13.07
N ARG A 457 -7.34 19.76 -11.87
CA ARG A 457 -6.69 20.12 -10.61
C ARG A 457 -7.01 19.09 -9.56
N ASP A 458 -5.98 18.70 -8.83
CA ASP A 458 -6.17 17.79 -7.73
C ASP A 458 -6.89 18.46 -6.57
N ASP A 459 -8.02 17.88 -6.21
CA ASP A 459 -8.82 18.17 -5.04
C ASP A 459 -8.28 17.41 -3.82
N ILE A 460 -8.75 17.73 -2.62
CA ILE A 460 -8.46 16.93 -1.42
C ILE A 460 -9.66 16.06 -1.04
N ILE A 461 -9.37 14.82 -0.67
CA ILE A 461 -10.35 13.86 -0.15
C ILE A 461 -9.92 13.35 1.23
N VAL A 462 -10.90 13.06 2.09
CA VAL A 462 -10.65 12.36 3.36
C VAL A 462 -11.69 11.27 3.61
N PHE A 463 -11.19 10.10 3.99
CA PHE A 463 -11.99 8.99 4.49
C PHE A 463 -12.09 9.08 6.00
N THR A 464 -13.26 9.47 6.50
CA THR A 464 -13.49 9.61 7.93
C THR A 464 -13.59 8.24 8.61
N LYS A 465 -13.25 8.17 9.90
CA LYS A 465 -13.35 6.93 10.70
C LYS A 465 -14.45 7.00 11.76
N GLY A 466 -15.46 7.82 11.49
CA GLY A 466 -16.67 7.94 12.29
C GLY A 466 -17.62 6.74 12.13
N THR A 467 -18.81 6.83 12.74
CA THR A 467 -19.82 5.75 12.70
C THR A 467 -20.27 5.34 11.30
N THR A 468 -20.13 6.24 10.33
CA THR A 468 -20.60 6.05 8.96
C THR A 468 -19.46 5.95 7.96
N ASN A 469 -18.19 6.12 8.35
CA ASN A 469 -17.04 6.18 7.43
C ASN A 469 -17.37 7.01 6.17
N ASP A 470 -17.74 8.28 6.40
CA ASP A 470 -18.08 9.22 5.34
C ASP A 470 -16.84 9.62 4.55
N VAL A 471 -17.05 9.95 3.27
CA VAL A 471 -16.04 10.48 2.36
C VAL A 471 -16.35 11.96 2.12
N HIS A 472 -15.40 12.83 2.43
CA HIS A 472 -15.52 14.27 2.20
C HIS A 472 -14.49 14.73 1.18
N VAL A 473 -14.93 15.59 0.27
CA VAL A 473 -14.09 16.20 -0.77
C VAL A 473 -14.16 17.72 -0.64
N ALA A 474 -13.01 18.38 -0.73
CA ALA A 474 -12.91 19.83 -0.88
C ALA A 474 -12.19 20.14 -2.19
N LEU A 475 -12.90 20.85 -3.08
CA LEU A 475 -12.42 21.11 -4.43
C LEU A 475 -11.32 22.17 -4.46
N SER A 476 -10.31 21.98 -5.29
CA SER A 476 -9.26 22.97 -5.51
C SER A 476 -9.76 24.15 -6.33
N THR A 477 -9.34 25.35 -5.93
CA THR A 477 -9.49 26.57 -6.72
C THR A 477 -8.22 26.94 -7.48
N GLY A 478 -7.16 26.12 -7.35
CA GLY A 478 -5.79 26.40 -7.80
C GLY A 478 -5.01 27.39 -6.92
N THR A 479 -5.59 27.83 -5.81
CA THR A 479 -4.92 28.72 -4.83
C THR A 479 -5.31 28.43 -3.37
N THR A 480 -6.36 27.64 -3.16
CA THR A 480 -6.91 27.19 -1.88
C THR A 480 -7.84 26.00 -2.16
N PHE A 481 -8.24 25.25 -1.13
CA PHE A 481 -9.36 24.32 -1.26
C PHE A 481 -10.66 24.99 -0.77
N GLY A 482 -11.75 24.75 -1.49
CA GLY A 482 -13.10 25.18 -1.12
C GLY A 482 -13.65 24.42 0.09
N PRO A 483 -14.89 24.68 0.51
CA PRO A 483 -15.47 23.99 1.66
C PRO A 483 -15.61 22.48 1.40
N ALA A 484 -15.23 21.67 2.39
CA ALA A 484 -15.44 20.23 2.37
C ALA A 484 -16.92 19.86 2.33
N THR A 485 -17.28 18.94 1.44
CA THR A 485 -18.63 18.42 1.27
C THR A 485 -18.63 16.91 1.29
N LYS A 486 -19.65 16.30 1.89
CA LYS A 486 -19.80 14.84 1.92
C LYS A 486 -20.21 14.34 0.54
N TRP A 487 -19.39 13.48 -0.05
CA TRP A 487 -19.60 12.90 -1.39
C TRP A 487 -20.05 11.44 -1.35
N HIS A 488 -19.79 10.72 -0.24
CA HIS A 488 -20.21 9.32 -0.06
C HIS A 488 -20.30 8.97 1.44
N ASP A 489 -20.97 7.86 1.77
CA ASP A 489 -20.94 7.22 3.09
C ASP A 489 -20.74 5.72 3.06
N TYR A 490 -20.36 5.16 4.21
CA TYR A 490 -20.12 3.73 4.39
C TYR A 490 -19.09 3.17 3.41
N PHE A 491 -18.04 3.95 3.11
CA PHE A 491 -16.95 3.55 2.21
C PHE A 491 -15.64 3.50 2.97
N GLY A 492 -14.82 2.46 2.75
CA GLY A 492 -13.56 2.33 3.46
C GLY A 492 -13.75 2.10 4.95
N LEU A 493 -14.52 1.06 5.28
CA LEU A 493 -14.84 0.69 6.64
C LEU A 493 -13.58 0.40 7.46
N ASN A 494 -13.74 0.31 8.78
CA ASN A 494 -12.61 0.05 9.66
C ASN A 494 -11.95 -1.29 9.33
N GLY A 495 -10.64 -1.23 9.08
CA GLY A 495 -9.83 -2.38 8.69
C GLY A 495 -9.68 -2.58 7.19
N GLU A 496 -10.34 -1.77 6.37
CA GLU A 496 -10.16 -1.71 4.92
C GLU A 496 -8.99 -0.78 4.55
N THR A 497 -8.39 -1.00 3.38
CA THR A 497 -7.50 -0.03 2.72
C THR A 497 -8.31 0.77 1.73
N THR A 498 -8.17 2.08 1.73
CA THR A 498 -8.77 2.98 0.74
C THR A 498 -7.67 3.62 -0.07
N LEU A 499 -7.95 3.88 -1.35
CA LEU A 499 -7.18 4.75 -2.21
C LEU A 499 -8.16 5.76 -2.81
#